data_AF-A0A261GRF3-F1
#
_entry.id   AF-A0A261GRF3-F1
#
_cell.length_a   1.000
_cell.length_b   1.000
_cell.length_c   1.000
_cell.angle_alpha   90.00
_cell.angle_beta   90.00
_cell.angle_gamma   90.00
#
_symmetry.space_group_name_H-M   'P 1'
#
loop_
_entity.id
_entity.type
_entity.pdbx_description
1 polymer ?
#
loop_
_entity_poly.entity_id
_entity_poly.type
_entity_poly.pdbx_seq_one_letter_code
_entity_poly.pdbx_strand_id
1 'polypeptide(L)'
;MVWLGGMFFAYFSLRPSAGQLLQPPQRLPLWADVLTHFFRWVWIAVIILWITGLSMMQMLGQTPPLYVHMMMGLGLIMTVIFALVFFFPFRILKTRSLEQLWKEAAVGLNQIRIAVATNLILGGLIVILAAGKWPG
;
A
#
# COMPACT_ATOMS: atom_id res chain seq x y z
N MET A 1 -1.56 4.10 -11.64
CA MET A 1 -0.12 4.45 -11.72
C MET A 1 0.40 5.27 -10.54
N VAL A 2 -0.35 6.24 -10.01
CA VAL A 2 0.10 7.12 -8.90
C VAL A 2 0.60 6.36 -7.66
N TRP A 3 -0.08 5.29 -7.24
CA TRP A 3 0.32 4.52 -6.05
C TRP A 3 1.58 3.64 -6.26
N LEU A 4 1.72 3.03 -7.45
CA LEU A 4 2.94 2.30 -7.84
C LEU A 4 4.15 3.26 -7.88
N GLY A 5 3.97 4.47 -8.40
CA GLY A 5 5.01 5.51 -8.43
C GLY A 5 5.46 5.94 -7.03
N GLY A 6 4.51 6.14 -6.10
CA GLY A 6 4.84 6.51 -4.72
C GLY A 6 5.65 5.44 -3.98
N MET A 7 5.33 4.17 -4.19
CA MET A 7 6.06 3.07 -3.55
C MET A 7 7.41 2.82 -4.21
N PHE A 8 7.51 2.96 -5.53
CA PHE A 8 8.79 2.98 -6.25
C PHE A 8 9.71 4.08 -5.70
N PHE A 9 9.19 5.30 -5.58
CA PHE A 9 9.93 6.43 -5.00
C PHE A 9 10.38 6.14 -3.56
N ALA A 10 9.50 5.59 -2.72
CA ALA A 10 9.85 5.27 -1.34
C ALA A 10 11.02 4.27 -1.24
N TYR A 11 11.07 3.26 -2.12
CA TYR A 11 12.09 2.22 -2.09
C TYR A 11 13.39 2.62 -2.77
N PHE A 12 13.29 3.18 -3.97
CA PHE A 12 14.44 3.42 -4.83
C PHE A 12 15.06 4.81 -4.66
N SER A 13 14.31 5.78 -4.10
CA SER A 13 14.80 7.14 -3.89
C SER A 13 14.87 7.50 -2.41
N LEU A 14 13.75 7.44 -1.69
CA LEU A 14 13.68 7.95 -0.31
C LEU A 14 14.52 7.11 0.67
N ARG A 15 14.47 5.78 0.57
CA ARG A 15 15.22 4.88 1.46
C ARG A 15 16.74 5.04 1.38
N PRO A 16 17.39 4.98 0.19
CA PRO A 16 18.84 5.16 0.11
C PRO A 16 19.25 6.56 0.57
N SER A 17 18.54 7.62 0.17
CA SER A 17 18.86 8.99 0.60
C SER A 17 18.70 9.17 2.11
N ALA A 18 17.60 8.71 2.71
CA ALA A 18 17.40 8.79 4.16
C ALA A 18 18.35 7.86 4.95
N GLY A 19 18.82 6.78 4.35
CA GLY A 19 19.81 5.89 4.94
C GLY A 19 21.23 6.46 4.94
N GLN A 20 21.57 7.24 3.92
CA GLN A 20 22.88 7.88 3.78
C GLN A 20 22.99 9.20 4.54
N LEU A 21 21.91 10.01 4.55
CA LEU A 21 21.97 11.38 5.04
C LEU A 21 21.48 11.55 6.49
N LEU A 22 20.69 10.61 7.03
CA LEU A 22 20.04 10.78 8.33
C LEU A 22 20.44 9.70 9.34
N GLN A 23 20.74 10.13 10.55
CA GLN A 23 20.91 9.24 11.69
C GLN A 23 19.57 8.59 12.10
N PRO A 24 19.57 7.42 12.76
CA PRO A 24 18.34 6.73 13.17
C PRO A 24 17.28 7.60 13.87
N PRO A 25 17.64 8.53 14.77
CA PRO A 25 16.68 9.40 15.47
C PRO A 25 15.92 10.37 14.56
N GLN A 26 16.49 10.76 13.42
CA GLN A 26 15.86 11.67 12.46
C GLN A 26 15.14 10.90 11.35
N ARG A 27 15.67 9.74 10.99
CA ARG A 27 15.16 8.90 9.91
C ARG A 27 13.77 8.33 10.21
N LEU A 28 13.55 7.77 11.40
CA LEU A 28 12.29 7.10 11.73
C LEU A 28 11.09 8.06 11.87
N PRO A 29 11.22 9.24 12.50
CA PRO A 29 10.17 10.25 12.49
C PRO A 29 9.83 10.76 11.08
N LEU A 30 10.85 10.96 10.21
CA LEU A 30 10.61 11.33 8.81
C LEU A 30 9.77 10.28 8.09
N TRP A 31 10.09 9.00 8.26
CA TRP A 31 9.30 7.91 7.69
C TRP A 31 7.87 7.88 8.23
N ALA A 32 7.69 8.09 9.54
CA ALA A 32 6.36 8.15 10.15
C ALA A 32 5.51 9.29 9.56
N ASP A 33 6.09 10.47 9.36
CA ASP A 33 5.39 11.63 8.80
C ASP A 33 5.06 11.45 7.32
N VAL A 34 6.02 11.00 6.51
CA VAL A 34 5.80 10.71 5.09
C VAL A 34 4.71 9.64 4.91
N LEU A 35 4.75 8.56 5.69
CA LEU A 35 3.74 7.50 5.63
C LEU A 35 2.36 7.99 6.11
N THR A 36 2.30 8.94 7.06
CA THR A 36 1.03 9.56 7.49
C THR A 36 0.33 10.22 6.30
N HIS A 37 1.06 11.04 5.53
CA HIS A 37 0.52 11.72 4.36
C HIS A 37 0.20 10.73 3.23
N PHE A 38 1.11 9.80 2.97
CA PHE A 38 0.94 8.79 1.93
C PHE A 38 -0.31 7.93 2.18
N PHE A 39 -0.45 7.35 3.37
CA PHE A 39 -1.58 6.47 3.68
C PHE A 39 -2.94 7.15 3.63
N ARG A 40 -3.02 8.46 3.86
CA ARG A 40 -4.26 9.23 3.64
C ARG A 40 -4.69 9.15 2.17
N TRP A 41 -3.75 9.33 1.24
CA TRP A 41 -4.03 9.19 -0.19
C TRP A 41 -4.33 7.74 -0.59
N VAL A 42 -3.71 6.76 0.05
CA VAL A 42 -4.02 5.34 -0.17
C VAL A 42 -5.46 5.02 0.21
N TRP A 43 -5.94 5.50 1.36
CA TRP A 43 -7.35 5.33 1.76
C TRP A 43 -8.32 5.91 0.73
N ILE A 44 -8.05 7.12 0.23
CA ILE A 44 -8.86 7.75 -0.83
C ILE A 44 -8.88 6.86 -2.08
N ALA A 45 -7.70 6.36 -2.51
CA ALA A 45 -7.60 5.49 -3.67
C ALA A 45 -8.34 4.15 -3.48
N VAL A 46 -8.27 3.55 -2.28
CA VAL A 46 -9.00 2.32 -1.94
C VAL A 46 -10.51 2.54 -2.04
N ILE A 47 -11.01 3.64 -1.48
CA ILE A 47 -12.44 3.99 -1.55
C ILE A 47 -12.88 4.16 -3.00
N ILE A 48 -12.14 4.94 -3.79
CA ILE A 48 -12.43 5.14 -5.21
C ILE A 48 -12.44 3.81 -5.96
N LEU A 49 -11.45 2.93 -5.72
CA LEU A 49 -11.35 1.62 -6.35
C LEU A 49 -12.56 0.72 -6.04
N TRP A 50 -13.04 0.72 -4.79
CA TRP A 50 -14.22 -0.05 -4.42
C TRP A 50 -15.50 0.50 -5.04
N ILE A 51 -15.68 1.82 -5.04
CA ILE A 51 -16.83 2.47 -5.68
C ILE A 51 -16.86 2.12 -7.17
N THR A 52 -15.73 2.28 -7.87
CA THR A 52 -15.66 2.00 -9.31
C THR A 52 -15.82 0.50 -9.59
N GLY A 53 -15.16 -0.37 -8.83
CA GLY A 53 -15.27 -1.83 -9.00
C GLY A 53 -16.69 -2.36 -8.77
N LEU A 54 -17.39 -1.88 -7.74
CA LEU A 54 -18.78 -2.25 -7.46
C LEU A 54 -19.74 -1.70 -8.53
N SER A 55 -19.51 -0.47 -9.00
CA SER A 55 -20.31 0.09 -10.11
C SER A 55 -20.17 -0.74 -11.39
N MET A 56 -18.95 -1.22 -11.69
CA MET A 56 -18.68 -2.08 -12.84
C MET A 56 -19.42 -3.42 -12.72
N MET A 57 -19.46 -4.03 -11.53
CA MET A 57 -20.24 -5.26 -11.32
C MET A 57 -21.73 -5.06 -11.56
N GLN A 58 -22.30 -3.92 -11.16
CA GLN A 58 -23.71 -3.62 -11.42
C GLN A 58 -23.99 -3.48 -12.93
N MET A 59 -23.06 -2.90 -13.68
CA MET A 59 -23.19 -2.75 -15.14
C MET A 59 -23.05 -4.08 -15.90
N LEU A 60 -22.24 -5.02 -15.40
CA LEU A 60 -22.02 -6.34 -16.01
C LEU A 60 -23.17 -7.34 -15.77
N GLY A 61 -24.17 -6.98 -14.94
CA GLY A 61 -25.33 -7.83 -14.65
C GLY A 61 -25.03 -8.97 -13.65
N GLN A 62 -25.93 -9.95 -13.58
CA GLN A 62 -25.91 -10.99 -12.53
C GLN A 62 -24.79 -12.03 -12.67
N THR A 63 -24.17 -12.16 -13.85
CA THR A 63 -23.10 -13.14 -14.10
C THR A 63 -21.84 -12.45 -14.64
N PRO A 64 -21.14 -11.63 -13.84
CA PRO A 64 -19.87 -11.07 -14.26
C PRO A 64 -18.88 -12.19 -14.62
N PRO A 65 -18.03 -12.00 -15.64
CA PRO A 65 -16.99 -12.96 -15.97
C PRO A 65 -16.12 -13.34 -14.76
N LEU A 66 -15.59 -14.57 -14.73
CA LEU A 66 -14.78 -15.08 -13.62
C LEU A 66 -13.60 -14.16 -13.26
N TYR A 67 -12.98 -13.51 -14.25
CA TYR A 67 -11.86 -12.60 -14.01
C TYR A 67 -12.24 -11.40 -13.14
N VAL A 68 -13.48 -10.91 -13.23
CA VAL A 68 -13.98 -9.77 -12.43
C VAL A 68 -14.07 -10.17 -10.96
N HIS A 69 -14.56 -11.37 -10.67
CA HIS A 69 -14.58 -11.93 -9.32
C HIS A 69 -13.17 -12.12 -8.77
N MET A 70 -12.22 -12.59 -9.59
CA MET A 70 -10.81 -12.70 -9.20
C MET A 70 -10.19 -11.33 -8.91
N MET A 71 -10.46 -10.33 -9.74
CA MET A 71 -9.99 -8.95 -9.53
C MET A 71 -10.55 -8.36 -8.23
N MET A 72 -11.83 -8.58 -7.93
CA MET A 72 -12.43 -8.16 -6.66
C MET A 72 -11.85 -8.89 -5.45
N GLY A 73 -11.68 -10.21 -5.53
CA GLY A 73 -11.06 -11.00 -4.47
C GLY A 73 -9.64 -10.52 -4.16
N LEU A 74 -8.83 -10.27 -5.20
CA LEU A 74 -7.48 -9.72 -5.03
C LEU A 74 -7.50 -8.30 -4.46
N GLY A 75 -8.42 -7.44 -4.93
CA GLY A 75 -8.62 -6.10 -4.38
C GLY A 75 -8.99 -6.12 -2.90
N LEU A 76 -9.80 -7.09 -2.46
CA LEU A 76 -10.13 -7.33 -1.06
C LEU A 76 -8.93 -7.75 -0.23
N ILE A 77 -8.16 -8.73 -0.70
CA ILE A 77 -6.94 -9.17 -0.04
C ILE A 77 -5.98 -7.99 0.14
N MET A 78 -5.77 -7.20 -0.91
CA MET A 78 -4.89 -6.03 -0.86
C MET A 78 -5.38 -4.95 0.11
N THR A 79 -6.71 -4.74 0.18
CA THR A 79 -7.34 -3.80 1.11
C THR A 79 -7.15 -4.25 2.55
N VAL A 80 -7.34 -5.54 2.84
CA VAL A 80 -7.14 -6.12 4.17
C VAL A 80 -5.67 -6.01 4.58
N ILE A 81 -4.73 -6.34 3.71
CA ILE A 81 -3.29 -6.19 3.98
C ILE A 81 -2.98 -4.73 4.33
N PHE A 82 -3.47 -3.78 3.53
CA PHE A 82 -3.25 -2.36 3.79
C PHE A 82 -3.85 -1.92 5.13
N ALA A 83 -5.08 -2.33 5.44
CA ALA A 83 -5.73 -2.00 6.70
C ALA A 83 -4.92 -2.54 7.90
N LEU A 84 -4.48 -3.80 7.84
CA LEU A 84 -3.64 -4.40 8.89
C LEU A 84 -2.32 -3.62 9.06
N VAL A 85 -1.67 -3.22 7.97
CA VAL A 85 -0.45 -2.40 8.01
C VAL A 85 -0.69 -1.05 8.68
N PHE A 86 -1.79 -0.39 8.31
CA PHE A 86 -2.15 0.93 8.81
C PHE A 86 -2.47 0.91 10.31
N PHE A 87 -3.22 -0.08 10.78
CA PHE A 87 -3.66 -0.13 12.18
C PHE A 87 -2.62 -0.68 13.14
N PHE A 88 -1.70 -1.55 12.68
CA PHE A 88 -0.73 -2.23 13.53
C PHE A 88 0.72 -1.71 13.33
N PRO A 89 1.50 -2.11 12.31
CA PRO A 89 2.87 -1.65 12.09
C PRO A 89 3.05 -0.13 12.06
N PHE A 90 2.14 0.59 11.41
CA PHE A 90 2.26 2.04 11.29
C PHE A 90 2.04 2.76 12.62
N ARG A 91 1.12 2.26 13.46
CA ARG A 91 0.96 2.74 14.82
C ARG A 91 2.22 2.49 15.65
N ILE A 92 2.82 1.30 15.54
CA ILE A 92 4.09 0.97 16.21
C ILE A 92 5.18 1.95 15.77
N LEU A 93 5.37 2.15 14.46
CA LEU A 93 6.37 3.10 13.95
C LEU A 93 6.15 4.50 14.52
N LYS A 94 4.91 5.02 14.48
CA LYS A 94 4.60 6.37 14.93
C LYS A 94 4.79 6.54 16.44
N THR A 95 4.17 5.69 17.24
CA THR A 95 4.21 5.79 18.71
C THR A 95 5.61 5.56 19.25
N ARG A 96 6.31 4.51 18.79
CA ARG A 96 7.66 4.19 19.28
C ARG A 96 8.71 5.21 18.82
N SER A 97 8.51 5.87 17.68
CA SER A 97 9.37 6.99 17.26
C SER A 97 9.20 8.20 18.17
N LEU A 98 7.98 8.49 18.64
CA LEU A 98 7.71 9.58 19.59
C LEU A 98 8.30 9.28 20.98
N GLU A 99 8.24 8.02 21.41
CA GLU A 99 8.85 7.52 22.65
C GLU A 99 10.38 7.36 22.55
N GLN A 100 10.98 7.66 21.39
CA GLN A 100 12.42 7.47 21.12
C GLN A 100 12.91 6.02 21.26
N LEU A 101 11.99 5.05 21.16
CA LEU A 101 12.28 3.61 21.18
C LEU A 101 12.65 3.12 19.77
N TRP A 102 13.85 3.50 19.33
CA TRP A 102 14.30 3.36 17.92
C TRP A 102 14.30 1.92 17.39
N LYS A 103 14.69 0.94 18.23
CA LYS A 103 14.71 -0.48 17.83
C LYS A 103 13.31 -0.99 17.54
N GLU A 104 12.34 -0.67 18.39
CA GLU A 104 10.94 -1.08 18.24
C GLU A 104 10.26 -0.35 17.08
N ALA A 105 10.53 0.95 16.91
CA ALA A 105 10.05 1.72 15.77
C ALA A 105 10.56 1.13 14.42
N ALA A 106 11.81 0.67 14.38
CA ALA A 106 12.37 0.03 13.19
C ALA A 106 11.68 -1.29 12.82
N VAL A 107 11.16 -2.05 13.81
CA VAL A 107 10.35 -3.25 13.57
C VAL A 107 9.07 -2.89 12.81
N GLY A 108 8.37 -1.85 13.25
CA GLY A 108 7.17 -1.34 12.56
C GLY A 108 7.48 -0.96 11.11
N LEU A 109 8.54 -0.20 10.87
CA LEU A 109 8.96 0.18 9.50
C LEU A 109 9.29 -1.03 8.63
N ASN A 110 9.92 -2.07 9.18
CA ASN A 110 10.25 -3.27 8.43
C ASN A 110 8.99 -4.08 8.05
N GLN A 111 8.03 -4.20 8.96
CA GLN A 111 6.76 -4.86 8.67
C GLN A 111 5.96 -4.13 7.58
N ILE A 112 5.90 -2.79 7.64
CA ILE A 112 5.28 -1.96 6.59
C ILE A 112 5.93 -2.27 5.24
N ARG A 113 7.26 -2.35 5.19
CA ARG A 113 8.01 -2.65 3.97
C ARG A 113 7.63 -4.01 3.38
N ILE A 114 7.59 -5.07 4.19
CA ILE A 114 7.27 -6.40 3.67
C ILE A 114 5.85 -6.41 3.09
N ALA A 115 4.88 -5.90 3.83
CA ALA A 115 3.48 -5.89 3.40
C ALA A 115 3.22 -5.01 2.17
N VAL A 116 3.90 -3.87 2.07
CA VAL A 116 3.89 -3.03 0.87
C VAL A 116 4.40 -3.78 -0.36
N ALA A 117 5.53 -4.47 -0.22
CA ALA A 117 6.12 -5.24 -1.33
C ALA A 117 5.15 -6.34 -1.78
N THR A 118 4.52 -7.04 -0.84
CA THR A 118 3.46 -8.01 -1.14
C THR A 118 2.31 -7.38 -1.92
N ASN A 119 1.79 -6.24 -1.47
CA ASN A 119 0.71 -5.54 -2.18
C ASN A 119 1.13 -5.07 -3.58
N LEU A 120 2.39 -4.68 -3.80
CA LEU A 120 2.87 -4.31 -5.13
C LEU A 120 2.88 -5.49 -6.09
N ILE A 121 3.33 -6.67 -5.62
CA ILE A 121 3.32 -7.90 -6.41
C ILE A 121 1.88 -8.25 -6.78
N LEU A 122 0.95 -8.23 -5.80
CA LEU A 122 -0.47 -8.47 -6.04
C LEU A 122 -1.07 -7.47 -7.03
N GLY A 123 -0.74 -6.18 -6.89
CA GLY A 123 -1.18 -5.14 -7.83
C GLY A 123 -0.66 -5.36 -9.25
N GLY A 124 0.60 -5.79 -9.39
CA GLY A 124 1.18 -6.18 -10.69
C GLY A 124 0.44 -7.36 -11.31
N LEU A 125 0.09 -8.38 -10.52
CA LEU A 125 -0.71 -9.52 -10.98
C LEU A 125 -2.09 -9.08 -11.49
N ILE A 126 -2.78 -8.17 -10.78
CA ILE A 126 -4.06 -7.62 -11.24
C ILE A 126 -3.90 -6.90 -12.59
N VAL A 127 -2.85 -6.08 -12.76
CA VAL A 127 -2.60 -5.37 -14.03
C VAL A 127 -2.37 -6.36 -15.18
N ILE A 128 -1.61 -7.43 -14.95
CA ILE A 128 -1.39 -8.49 -15.96
C ILE A 128 -2.70 -9.19 -16.32
N LEU A 129 -3.51 -9.55 -15.31
CA LEU A 129 -4.82 -10.19 -15.52
C LEU A 129 -5.77 -9.29 -16.31
N ALA A 130 -5.77 -7.99 -16.03
CA ALA A 130 -6.60 -7.02 -16.74
C ALA A 130 -6.10 -6.80 -18.18
N ALA A 131 -4.79 -6.65 -18.39
CA ALA A 131 -4.20 -6.42 -19.70
C ALA A 131 -4.34 -7.63 -20.65
N GLY A 132 -4.25 -8.86 -20.11
CA GLY A 132 -4.40 -10.07 -20.91
C GLY A 132 -5.83 -10.42 -21.34
N LYS A 133 -6.83 -9.65 -20.89
CA LYS A 133 -8.26 -9.95 -21.09
C LYS A 133 -9.07 -8.77 -21.61
N TRP A 134 -8.47 -7.61 -21.87
CA TRP A 134 -9.13 -6.46 -22.50
C TRP A 134 -9.18 -6.66 -24.02
N PRO A 135 -10.34 -6.93 -24.64
CA PRO A 135 -10.47 -6.75 -26.07
C PRO A 135 -10.56 -5.24 -26.31
N GLY A 136 -9.57 -4.68 -27.02
CA GLY A 136 -9.73 -3.37 -27.63
C GLY A 136 -10.84 -3.40 -28.68
#